data_AF-A0A2R6JFG7-F1
#
_entry.id   AF-A0A2R6JFG7-F1
#
_cell.length_a   1.000
_cell.length_b   1.000
_cell.length_c   1.000
_cell.angle_alpha   90.00
_cell.angle_beta   90.00
_cell.angle_gamma   90.00
#
_symmetry.space_group_name_H-M   'P 1'
#
loop_
_entity.id
_entity.type
_entity.pdbx_description
1 polymer ?
#
loop_
_entity_poly.entity_id
_entity_poly.type
_entity_poly.pdbx_seq_one_letter_code
_entity_poly.pdbx_strand_id
1 'polypeptide(L)'
;MAVDDPDEVGAQEGGLTVDRVLSAPDEESVPIVSDRALPEILFDHVEEHGDDVALRWKRYGVWQEYTWTEYYERVERFALGLEEYGFGEADVLFTIGYNRPHQLWAWMAAQSLGGMAAPNYEDMLPEDIGKQLRLLEPRVAYAEDQEMVDKLLLVASDVPGLETVVYRDEKGMFRYEDGDAPLSRDGVEAPDDLDIVAYADIEKRGRQRLESGAVDDEYLRDRVRALDSDATAMLAPTSGTTGMPKRVQLTHFNFLNLANAAIDIDPLPEGSDYFSYLPMAWVGEQMILIAAAFVGGWTANFPEEPETEAEDLREIGPEIIFSSPNRYEEWVADVKAKIENTTPLKRFVYERAMSIGRRYADYVVGDRADEEPPATLRAAHRLAYWVAYRPILDKIGLKRAKNVYTGGGPLGEDHFSFYHALGVPLKQIWGQSEVCGFVTMHRDDDVQVDTVGEVFPNVEVGITPEGELLVRGPVVTAG
;
A
#
# COMPACT_ATOMS: atom_id res chain seq x y z
N MET A 1 35.41 -5.22 -44.66
CA MET A 1 36.37 -5.36 -43.54
C MET A 1 36.84 -3.96 -43.18
N ALA A 2 36.02 -3.29 -42.41
CA ALA A 2 36.31 -2.12 -41.58
C ALA A 2 35.28 -2.25 -40.46
N VAL A 3 35.77 -2.27 -39.23
CA VAL A 3 35.05 -2.56 -38.00
C VAL A 3 34.31 -1.28 -37.62
N ASP A 4 32.98 -1.34 -37.49
CA ASP A 4 32.21 -0.27 -36.85
C ASP A 4 32.44 -0.36 -35.34
N ASP A 5 32.84 0.77 -34.78
CA ASP A 5 33.01 1.06 -33.36
C ASP A 5 31.61 1.23 -32.72
N PRO A 6 31.28 0.62 -31.57
CA PRO A 6 29.93 0.74 -30.99
C PRO A 6 29.66 2.07 -30.26
N ASP A 7 30.66 2.92 -30.08
CA ASP A 7 30.56 4.11 -29.21
C ASP A 7 30.36 5.41 -30.01
N GLU A 8 29.23 5.57 -30.70
CA GLU A 8 28.76 6.92 -31.10
C GLU A 8 27.25 6.90 -31.43
N VAL A 9 26.41 6.93 -30.39
CA VAL A 9 24.99 7.26 -30.55
C VAL A 9 24.89 8.78 -30.67
N GLY A 10 24.65 9.24 -31.90
CA GLY A 10 24.48 10.64 -32.25
C GLY A 10 23.33 11.32 -31.48
N ALA A 11 23.64 12.52 -30.99
CA ALA A 11 22.76 13.42 -30.27
C ALA A 11 21.43 13.69 -31.00
N GLN A 12 20.32 13.43 -30.32
CA GLN A 12 19.05 14.13 -30.55
C GLN A 12 19.02 15.39 -29.68
N GLU A 13 18.80 16.56 -30.30
CA GLU A 13 18.59 17.83 -29.59
C GLU A 13 17.36 17.73 -28.67
N GLY A 14 17.61 17.71 -27.35
CA GLY A 14 16.58 17.77 -26.31
C GLY A 14 16.50 16.57 -25.35
N GLY A 15 17.26 15.49 -25.58
CA GLY A 15 17.28 14.33 -24.68
C GLY A 15 18.14 14.54 -23.44
N LEU A 16 17.70 14.01 -22.30
CA LEU A 16 18.53 13.91 -21.08
C LEU A 16 19.77 13.06 -21.39
N THR A 17 20.95 13.50 -20.96
CA THR A 17 22.19 12.74 -21.13
C THR A 17 22.30 11.71 -20.01
N VAL A 18 22.63 10.46 -20.35
CA VAL A 18 22.77 9.35 -19.41
C VAL A 18 24.20 8.84 -19.43
N ASP A 19 24.88 8.88 -18.28
CA ASP A 19 26.27 8.43 -18.11
C ASP A 19 26.36 6.93 -17.82
N ARG A 20 25.38 6.40 -17.09
CA ARG A 20 25.33 4.98 -16.70
C ARG A 20 23.89 4.50 -16.69
N VAL A 21 23.66 3.29 -17.20
CA VAL A 21 22.39 2.58 -17.06
C VAL A 21 22.60 1.40 -16.11
N LEU A 22 21.68 1.25 -15.17
CA LEU A 22 21.53 0.10 -14.29
C LEU A 22 20.30 -0.69 -14.76
N SER A 23 20.45 -2.00 -14.86
CA SER A 23 19.37 -2.94 -15.17
C SER A 23 19.41 -4.10 -14.18
N ALA A 24 18.33 -4.86 -14.13
CA ALA A 24 18.35 -6.16 -13.45
C ALA A 24 19.46 -7.07 -14.00
N PRO A 25 19.95 -8.04 -13.21
CA PRO A 25 20.91 -9.04 -13.67
C PRO A 25 20.45 -9.79 -14.94
N ASP A 26 21.38 -10.07 -15.87
CA ASP A 26 21.14 -10.53 -17.27
C ASP A 26 20.33 -11.84 -17.43
N GLU A 27 19.97 -12.54 -16.35
CA GLU A 27 19.22 -13.80 -16.39
C GLU A 27 17.74 -13.66 -15.97
N GLU A 28 17.30 -12.48 -15.55
CA GLU A 28 15.95 -12.26 -15.04
C GLU A 28 15.06 -11.54 -16.05
N SER A 29 13.94 -12.16 -16.38
CA SER A 29 12.87 -11.52 -17.16
C SER A 29 11.52 -11.91 -16.57
N VAL A 30 10.78 -10.91 -16.09
CA VAL A 30 9.40 -11.10 -15.64
C VAL A 30 8.48 -10.82 -16.82
N PRO A 31 7.48 -11.66 -17.12
CA PRO A 31 6.52 -11.35 -18.17
C PRO A 31 5.79 -10.04 -17.90
N ILE A 32 5.73 -9.17 -18.90
CA ILE A 32 4.88 -7.97 -18.84
C ILE A 32 3.42 -8.41 -19.07
N VAL A 33 2.55 -8.07 -18.14
CA VAL A 33 1.10 -8.29 -18.25
C VAL A 33 0.46 -7.02 -18.81
N SER A 34 -0.16 -7.10 -19.98
CA SER A 34 -0.63 -5.93 -20.75
C SER A 34 -2.06 -6.06 -21.27
N ASP A 35 -2.78 -7.10 -20.89
CA ASP A 35 -4.09 -7.45 -21.43
C ASP A 35 -5.13 -7.68 -20.33
N ARG A 36 -4.84 -7.20 -19.11
CA ARG A 36 -5.67 -7.40 -17.93
C ARG A 36 -5.75 -6.16 -17.05
N ALA A 37 -6.91 -5.95 -16.45
CA ALA A 37 -7.12 -4.96 -15.39
C ALA A 37 -7.08 -5.59 -14.00
N LEU A 38 -6.78 -4.79 -12.96
CA LEU A 38 -6.76 -5.27 -11.56
C LEU A 38 -8.06 -6.00 -11.16
N PRO A 39 -9.27 -5.50 -11.46
CA PRO A 39 -10.49 -6.19 -11.06
C PRO A 39 -10.64 -7.61 -11.63
N GLU A 40 -9.99 -7.93 -12.76
CA GLU A 40 -10.00 -9.29 -13.29
C GLU A 40 -9.27 -10.27 -12.38
N ILE A 41 -8.21 -9.83 -11.68
CA ILE A 41 -7.46 -10.69 -10.74
C ILE A 41 -8.37 -11.15 -9.59
N LEU A 42 -9.36 -10.34 -9.21
CA LEU A 42 -10.34 -10.73 -8.19
C LEU A 42 -11.12 -11.97 -8.63
N PHE A 43 -11.43 -12.09 -9.92
CA PHE A 43 -12.22 -13.21 -10.43
C PHE A 43 -11.42 -14.50 -10.45
N ASP A 44 -10.14 -14.43 -10.79
CA ASP A 44 -9.23 -15.58 -10.69
C ASP A 44 -9.20 -16.11 -9.26
N HIS A 45 -9.01 -15.21 -8.28
CA HIS A 45 -9.02 -15.61 -6.86
C HIS A 45 -10.36 -16.21 -6.42
N VAL A 46 -11.49 -15.70 -6.91
CA VAL A 46 -12.80 -16.30 -6.61
C VAL A 46 -12.93 -17.69 -7.22
N GLU A 47 -12.47 -17.88 -8.46
CA GLU A 47 -12.58 -19.14 -9.19
C GLU A 47 -11.62 -20.22 -8.67
N GLU A 48 -10.42 -19.84 -8.24
CA GLU A 48 -9.36 -20.74 -7.78
C GLU A 48 -9.34 -20.92 -6.26
N HIS A 49 -9.64 -19.86 -5.50
CA HIS A 49 -9.42 -19.73 -4.05
C HIS A 49 -10.63 -19.14 -3.31
N GLY A 50 -11.84 -19.27 -3.84
CA GLY A 50 -13.02 -18.56 -3.33
C GLY A 50 -13.34 -18.71 -1.84
N ASP A 51 -12.96 -19.83 -1.22
CA ASP A 51 -13.17 -20.13 0.21
C ASP A 51 -11.99 -19.72 1.11
N ASP A 52 -10.83 -19.35 0.52
CA ASP A 52 -9.65 -18.92 1.27
C ASP A 52 -9.83 -17.47 1.77
N VAL A 53 -9.20 -17.16 2.91
CA VAL A 53 -9.30 -15.84 3.55
C VAL A 53 -8.48 -14.80 2.79
N ALA A 54 -9.17 -13.85 2.16
CA ALA A 54 -8.57 -12.72 1.46
C ALA A 54 -8.19 -11.60 2.41
N LEU A 55 -9.09 -11.27 3.35
CA LEU A 55 -8.95 -10.11 4.22
C LEU A 55 -9.34 -10.46 5.65
N ARG A 56 -8.69 -9.80 6.62
CA ARG A 56 -9.16 -9.76 8.00
C ARG A 56 -9.29 -8.32 8.47
N TRP A 57 -10.35 -8.02 9.21
CA TRP A 57 -10.49 -6.72 9.87
C TRP A 57 -10.93 -6.90 11.31
N LYS A 58 -10.16 -6.32 12.23
CA LYS A 58 -10.47 -6.44 13.66
C LYS A 58 -11.60 -5.48 14.05
N ARG A 59 -12.62 -6.03 14.71
CA ARG A 59 -13.73 -5.27 15.28
C ARG A 59 -14.14 -5.83 16.63
N TYR A 60 -14.38 -4.95 17.60
CA TYR A 60 -14.77 -5.30 18.95
C TYR A 60 -13.81 -6.34 19.57
N GLY A 61 -12.52 -6.22 19.27
CA GLY A 61 -11.49 -7.15 19.70
C GLY A 61 -11.44 -8.50 18.96
N VAL A 62 -12.21 -8.69 17.87
CA VAL A 62 -12.26 -9.96 17.12
C VAL A 62 -11.95 -9.73 15.64
N TRP A 63 -10.99 -10.49 15.11
CA TRP A 63 -10.67 -10.53 13.69
C TRP A 63 -11.83 -11.14 12.89
N GLN A 64 -12.50 -10.31 12.11
CA GLN A 64 -13.50 -10.75 11.14
C GLN A 64 -12.77 -11.16 9.87
N GLU A 65 -13.00 -12.37 9.40
CA GLU A 65 -12.41 -12.88 8.16
C GLU A 65 -13.38 -12.68 7.00
N TYR A 66 -12.85 -12.39 5.82
CA TYR A 66 -13.57 -12.29 4.57
C TYR A 66 -12.87 -13.16 3.54
N THR A 67 -13.62 -14.09 2.93
CA THR A 67 -13.07 -14.91 1.84
C THR A 67 -12.95 -14.11 0.54
N TRP A 68 -12.24 -14.65 -0.46
CA TRP A 68 -12.20 -14.04 -1.80
C TRP A 68 -13.59 -13.91 -2.41
N THR A 69 -14.48 -14.89 -2.20
CA THR A 69 -15.89 -14.81 -2.62
C THR A 69 -16.61 -13.66 -1.93
N GLU A 70 -16.48 -13.54 -0.60
CA GLU A 70 -17.14 -12.47 0.15
C GLU A 70 -16.59 -11.08 -0.21
N TYR A 71 -15.30 -10.98 -0.53
CA TYR A 71 -14.70 -9.77 -1.06
C TYR A 71 -15.35 -9.40 -2.40
N TYR A 72 -15.40 -10.31 -3.37
CA TYR A 72 -16.08 -10.06 -4.65
C TYR A 72 -17.53 -9.63 -4.47
N GLU A 73 -18.30 -10.31 -3.63
CA GLU A 73 -19.70 -9.94 -3.38
C GLU A 73 -19.86 -8.51 -2.82
N ARG A 74 -18.91 -8.04 -1.99
CA ARG A 74 -18.90 -6.66 -1.49
C ARG A 74 -18.62 -5.66 -2.60
N VAL A 75 -17.61 -5.95 -3.42
CA VAL A 75 -17.24 -5.14 -4.59
C VAL A 75 -18.42 -5.04 -5.57
N GLU A 76 -19.05 -6.16 -5.89
CA GLU A 76 -20.18 -6.24 -6.82
C GLU A 76 -21.38 -5.43 -6.32
N ARG A 77 -21.77 -5.63 -5.06
CA ARG A 77 -22.88 -4.88 -4.45
C ARG A 77 -22.58 -3.38 -4.39
N PHE A 78 -21.35 -3.00 -4.05
CA PHE A 78 -20.98 -1.58 -4.00
C PHE A 78 -20.96 -0.97 -5.40
N ALA A 79 -20.36 -1.63 -6.40
CA ALA A 79 -20.31 -1.16 -7.78
C ALA A 79 -21.71 -0.94 -8.37
N LEU A 80 -22.58 -1.94 -8.28
CA LEU A 80 -23.95 -1.84 -8.81
C LEU A 80 -24.80 -0.78 -8.11
N GLY A 81 -24.54 -0.54 -6.81
CA GLY A 81 -25.15 0.56 -6.07
C GLY A 81 -24.61 1.92 -6.50
N LEU A 82 -23.29 2.03 -6.71
CA LEU A 82 -22.62 3.26 -7.11
C LEU A 82 -23.08 3.74 -8.50
N GLU A 83 -23.36 2.81 -9.43
CA GLU A 83 -23.98 3.12 -10.73
C GLU A 83 -25.36 3.81 -10.58
N GLU A 84 -26.15 3.50 -9.54
CA GLU A 84 -27.45 4.18 -9.31
C GLU A 84 -27.28 5.65 -8.94
N TYR A 85 -26.12 6.02 -8.39
CA TYR A 85 -25.72 7.41 -8.14
C TYR A 85 -24.97 8.02 -9.32
N GLY A 86 -25.04 7.37 -10.49
CA GLY A 86 -24.52 7.88 -11.75
C GLY A 86 -23.01 7.76 -11.93
N PHE A 87 -22.32 7.00 -11.09
CA PHE A 87 -20.90 6.72 -11.26
C PHE A 87 -20.65 5.75 -12.42
N GLY A 88 -19.62 6.01 -13.23
CA GLY A 88 -19.25 5.15 -14.34
C GLY A 88 -17.82 5.34 -14.84
N GLU A 89 -17.66 5.21 -16.16
CA GLU A 89 -16.36 5.25 -16.83
C GLU A 89 -15.71 6.64 -16.69
N ALA A 90 -14.42 6.66 -16.37
CA ALA A 90 -13.60 7.84 -16.12
C ALA A 90 -14.02 8.74 -14.93
N ASP A 91 -15.08 8.40 -14.19
CA ASP A 91 -15.46 9.12 -12.98
C ASP A 91 -14.42 8.91 -11.87
N VAL A 92 -14.24 9.94 -11.04
CA VAL A 92 -13.33 9.89 -9.89
C VAL A 92 -14.11 9.64 -8.61
N LEU A 93 -13.79 8.54 -7.93
CA LEU A 93 -14.22 8.29 -6.56
C LEU A 93 -13.21 8.91 -5.61
N PHE A 94 -13.52 10.10 -5.09
CA PHE A 94 -12.73 10.71 -4.02
C PHE A 94 -12.89 9.88 -2.75
N THR A 95 -11.81 9.51 -2.08
CA THR A 95 -11.90 8.77 -0.80
C THR A 95 -11.05 9.43 0.27
N ILE A 96 -11.59 9.55 1.50
CA ILE A 96 -10.89 10.07 2.67
C ILE A 96 -11.26 9.24 3.91
N GLY A 97 -10.27 8.70 4.61
CA GLY A 97 -10.53 7.83 5.75
C GLY A 97 -9.33 7.01 6.22
N TYR A 98 -9.54 6.28 7.32
CA TYR A 98 -8.54 5.39 7.91
C TYR A 98 -8.29 4.12 7.08
N ASN A 99 -7.20 3.41 7.36
CA ASN A 99 -6.91 2.13 6.71
C ASN A 99 -8.02 1.08 7.02
N ARG A 100 -8.90 0.82 6.05
CA ARG A 100 -10.10 -0.01 6.19
C ARG A 100 -10.41 -0.81 4.92
N PRO A 101 -10.96 -2.03 5.04
CA PRO A 101 -11.34 -2.83 3.88
C PRO A 101 -12.47 -2.19 3.05
N HIS A 102 -13.30 -1.32 3.65
CA HIS A 102 -14.42 -0.68 2.94
C HIS A 102 -13.91 0.31 1.87
N GLN A 103 -12.80 1.01 2.14
CA GLN A 103 -12.15 1.86 1.13
C GLN A 103 -11.62 1.01 -0.01
N LEU A 104 -10.94 -0.11 0.29
CA LEU A 104 -10.43 -1.03 -0.71
C LEU A 104 -11.56 -1.59 -1.60
N TRP A 105 -12.67 -2.01 -1.01
CA TRP A 105 -13.84 -2.49 -1.75
C TRP A 105 -14.45 -1.41 -2.64
N ALA A 106 -14.54 -0.17 -2.13
CA ALA A 106 -15.03 0.96 -2.90
C ALA A 106 -14.12 1.31 -4.08
N TRP A 107 -12.79 1.23 -3.92
CA TRP A 107 -11.84 1.43 -5.00
C TRP A 107 -11.96 0.37 -6.09
N MET A 108 -12.00 -0.92 -5.70
CA MET A 108 -12.17 -2.01 -6.65
C MET A 108 -13.52 -1.93 -7.37
N ALA A 109 -14.57 -1.48 -6.68
CA ALA A 109 -15.88 -1.25 -7.28
C ALA A 109 -15.86 -0.11 -8.30
N ALA A 110 -15.24 1.03 -7.96
CA ALA A 110 -15.07 2.16 -8.89
C ALA A 110 -14.29 1.73 -10.14
N GLN A 111 -13.18 1.03 -9.95
CA GLN A 111 -12.35 0.47 -11.02
C GLN A 111 -13.12 -0.54 -11.88
N SER A 112 -13.96 -1.38 -11.28
CA SER A 112 -14.78 -2.36 -12.01
C SER A 112 -15.82 -1.71 -12.94
N LEU A 113 -16.17 -0.44 -12.70
CA LEU A 113 -17.05 0.36 -13.55
C LEU A 113 -16.29 1.17 -14.61
N GLY A 114 -14.95 1.11 -14.63
CA GLY A 114 -14.07 1.90 -15.47
C GLY A 114 -13.75 3.29 -14.90
N GLY A 115 -14.10 3.56 -13.64
CA GLY A 115 -13.73 4.77 -12.92
C GLY A 115 -12.41 4.65 -12.17
N MET A 116 -12.03 5.71 -11.46
CA MET A 116 -10.74 5.85 -10.80
C MET A 116 -10.92 6.05 -9.29
N ALA A 117 -10.02 5.50 -8.48
CA ALA A 117 -9.94 5.85 -7.06
C ALA A 117 -9.01 7.06 -6.86
N ALA A 118 -9.38 8.00 -5.99
CA ALA A 118 -8.52 9.12 -5.59
C ALA A 118 -8.46 9.20 -4.06
N PRO A 119 -7.49 8.51 -3.43
CA PRO A 119 -7.39 8.48 -1.97
C PRO A 119 -6.72 9.72 -1.38
N ASN A 120 -7.12 10.05 -0.15
CA ASN A 120 -6.68 11.23 0.59
C ASN A 120 -6.42 10.87 2.05
N TYR A 121 -5.43 11.55 2.62
CA TYR A 121 -5.09 11.42 4.02
C TYR A 121 -6.23 11.93 4.92
N GLU A 122 -6.52 11.17 5.96
CA GLU A 122 -7.56 11.43 6.95
C GLU A 122 -7.35 12.74 7.74
N ASP A 123 -6.09 13.15 7.89
CA ASP A 123 -5.67 14.35 8.60
C ASP A 123 -5.70 15.62 7.73
N MET A 124 -6.09 15.49 6.45
CA MET A 124 -6.16 16.61 5.52
C MET A 124 -7.14 17.67 6.01
N LEU A 125 -6.73 18.94 5.90
CA LEU A 125 -7.53 20.09 6.31
C LEU A 125 -8.59 20.43 5.24
N PRO A 126 -9.75 21.01 5.63
CA PRO A 126 -10.80 21.39 4.68
C PRO A 126 -10.31 22.21 3.49
N GLU A 127 -9.42 23.20 3.70
CA GLU A 127 -8.88 24.02 2.62
C GLU A 127 -8.14 23.18 1.55
N ASP A 128 -7.38 22.18 1.99
CA ASP A 128 -6.64 21.30 1.10
C ASP A 128 -7.57 20.27 0.44
N ILE A 129 -8.58 19.77 1.16
CA ILE A 129 -9.66 18.97 0.57
C ILE A 129 -10.34 19.76 -0.56
N GLY A 130 -10.69 21.02 -0.34
CA GLY A 130 -11.28 21.88 -1.37
C GLY A 130 -10.38 22.08 -2.59
N LYS A 131 -9.05 22.17 -2.40
CA LYS A 131 -8.09 22.18 -3.52
C LYS A 131 -8.09 20.87 -4.30
N GLN A 132 -8.18 19.73 -3.61
CA GLN A 132 -8.23 18.42 -4.24
C GLN A 132 -9.56 18.18 -4.98
N LEU A 133 -10.70 18.53 -4.38
CA LEU A 133 -12.01 18.41 -5.03
C LEU A 133 -12.07 19.27 -6.30
N ARG A 134 -11.52 20.50 -6.29
CA ARG A 134 -11.44 21.36 -7.48
C ARG A 134 -10.51 20.82 -8.57
N LEU A 135 -9.50 20.04 -8.19
CA LEU A 135 -8.59 19.41 -9.15
C LEU A 135 -9.22 18.17 -9.79
N LEU A 136 -9.94 17.38 -8.99
CA LEU A 136 -10.45 16.07 -9.35
C LEU A 136 -11.87 16.12 -9.91
N GLU A 137 -12.64 17.16 -9.59
CA GLU A 137 -14.07 17.34 -9.90
C GLU A 137 -14.88 16.04 -9.70
N PRO A 138 -14.78 15.37 -8.54
CA PRO A 138 -15.41 14.07 -8.34
C PRO A 138 -16.92 14.21 -8.23
N ARG A 139 -17.64 13.26 -8.81
CA ARG A 139 -19.10 13.14 -8.65
C ARG A 139 -19.49 12.56 -7.30
N VAL A 140 -18.71 11.57 -6.84
CA VAL A 140 -18.97 10.83 -5.61
C VAL A 140 -17.74 10.88 -4.71
N ALA A 141 -17.95 11.13 -3.43
CA ALA A 141 -16.93 11.04 -2.40
C ALA A 141 -17.28 9.96 -1.37
N TYR A 142 -16.30 9.19 -0.93
CA TYR A 142 -16.36 8.31 0.23
C TYR A 142 -15.70 9.00 1.43
N ALA A 143 -16.36 8.95 2.58
CA ALA A 143 -15.87 9.42 3.86
C ALA A 143 -16.00 8.32 4.93
N GLU A 144 -14.96 8.13 5.74
CA GLU A 144 -14.98 7.08 6.77
C GLU A 144 -15.99 7.37 7.89
N ASP A 145 -16.05 8.60 8.41
CA ASP A 145 -16.89 8.95 9.56
C ASP A 145 -17.45 10.39 9.49
N GLN A 146 -18.15 10.81 10.54
CA GLN A 146 -18.71 12.16 10.67
C GLN A 146 -17.69 13.28 10.47
N GLU A 147 -16.47 13.17 10.99
CA GLU A 147 -15.47 14.23 10.86
C GLU A 147 -15.11 14.46 9.39
N MET A 148 -14.92 13.38 8.63
CA MET A 148 -14.56 13.45 7.22
C MET A 148 -15.73 13.98 6.37
N VAL A 149 -16.97 13.61 6.72
CA VAL A 149 -18.16 14.20 6.10
C VAL A 149 -18.21 15.71 6.37
N ASP A 150 -18.05 16.14 7.62
CA ASP A 150 -18.04 17.56 8.00
C ASP A 150 -16.97 18.36 7.23
N LYS A 151 -15.76 17.79 7.09
CA LYS A 151 -14.68 18.41 6.31
C LYS A 151 -15.05 18.58 4.84
N LEU A 152 -15.71 17.60 4.22
CA LEU A 152 -16.19 17.69 2.84
C LEU A 152 -17.28 18.75 2.69
N LEU A 153 -18.27 18.75 3.59
CA LEU A 153 -19.38 19.71 3.55
C LEU A 153 -18.92 21.17 3.68
N LEU A 154 -17.86 21.43 4.43
CA LEU A 154 -17.26 22.77 4.55
C LEU A 154 -16.77 23.36 3.22
N VAL A 155 -16.50 22.52 2.22
CA VAL A 155 -15.93 22.93 0.92
C VAL A 155 -16.73 22.43 -0.29
N ALA A 156 -17.84 21.70 -0.06
CA ALA A 156 -18.66 21.14 -1.14
C ALA A 156 -19.25 22.22 -2.06
N SER A 157 -19.55 23.41 -1.52
CA SER A 157 -20.07 24.54 -2.31
C SER A 157 -19.07 25.10 -3.34
N ASP A 158 -17.78 24.82 -3.18
CA ASP A 158 -16.75 25.18 -4.17
C ASP A 158 -16.71 24.23 -5.38
N VAL A 159 -17.38 23.07 -5.29
CA VAL A 159 -17.35 22.01 -6.31
C VAL A 159 -18.76 21.50 -6.59
N PRO A 160 -19.53 22.19 -7.45
CA PRO A 160 -20.91 21.81 -7.77
C PRO A 160 -21.07 20.44 -8.43
N GLY A 161 -19.97 19.83 -8.90
CA GLY A 161 -19.98 18.48 -9.47
C GLY A 161 -20.08 17.37 -8.43
N LEU A 162 -19.82 17.65 -7.16
CA LEU A 162 -19.97 16.66 -6.08
C LEU A 162 -21.45 16.51 -5.76
N GLU A 163 -22.02 15.37 -6.15
CA GLU A 163 -23.46 15.07 -6.01
C GLU A 163 -23.75 14.10 -4.85
N THR A 164 -22.77 13.30 -4.43
CA THR A 164 -22.98 12.30 -3.37
C THR A 164 -21.77 12.15 -2.45
N VAL A 165 -22.02 12.17 -1.14
CA VAL A 165 -21.07 11.75 -0.09
C VAL A 165 -21.55 10.45 0.55
N VAL A 166 -20.81 9.37 0.32
CA VAL A 166 -21.01 8.07 0.93
C VAL A 166 -20.24 8.00 2.24
N TYR A 167 -20.91 7.76 3.38
CA TYR A 167 -20.25 7.63 4.68
C TYR A 167 -20.29 6.19 5.20
N ARG A 168 -19.23 5.75 5.88
CA ARG A 168 -19.14 4.37 6.42
C ARG A 168 -19.59 4.25 7.87
N ASP A 169 -18.97 4.98 8.81
CA ASP A 169 -19.33 4.91 10.23
C ASP A 169 -20.57 5.79 10.49
N GLU A 170 -21.65 5.16 10.93
CA GLU A 170 -22.93 5.80 11.22
C GLU A 170 -22.92 6.58 12.55
N LYS A 171 -21.90 6.40 13.39
CA LYS A 171 -21.81 7.12 14.67
C LYS A 171 -21.81 8.62 14.44
N GLY A 172 -22.78 9.30 15.05
CA GLY A 172 -22.91 10.76 14.94
C GLY A 172 -23.71 11.24 13.71
N MET A 173 -24.04 10.33 12.78
CA MET A 173 -24.70 10.67 11.52
C MET A 173 -26.21 10.92 11.64
N PHE A 174 -26.83 10.60 12.78
CA PHE A 174 -28.27 10.85 13.05
C PHE A 174 -28.71 12.30 12.83
N ARG A 175 -27.78 13.27 12.83
CA ARG A 175 -28.09 14.68 12.60
C ARG A 175 -28.39 15.02 11.14
N TYR A 176 -27.87 14.23 10.18
CA TYR A 176 -28.08 14.49 8.75
C TYR A 176 -29.40 13.88 8.25
N GLU A 177 -29.94 12.85 8.93
CA GLU A 177 -31.18 12.16 8.54
C GLU A 177 -32.45 12.99 8.78
N ASP A 178 -32.45 13.86 9.80
CA ASP A 178 -33.62 14.64 10.23
C ASP A 178 -33.77 16.00 9.50
N GLY A 179 -32.92 16.30 8.52
CA GLY A 179 -32.86 17.63 7.88
C GLY A 179 -32.31 18.74 8.79
N ASP A 180 -31.88 18.38 10.01
CA ASP A 180 -31.16 19.23 10.98
C ASP A 180 -29.64 19.05 10.83
N ALA A 181 -29.16 18.87 9.59
CA ALA A 181 -27.73 18.82 9.29
C ALA A 181 -27.11 20.08 9.91
N PRO A 182 -26.15 19.94 10.84
CA PRO A 182 -25.64 21.09 11.56
C PRO A 182 -25.07 22.06 10.54
N LEU A 183 -25.53 23.31 10.61
CA LEU A 183 -24.82 24.45 10.07
C LEU A 183 -23.33 24.21 10.35
N SER A 184 -22.53 24.14 9.29
CA SER A 184 -21.09 24.06 9.44
C SER A 184 -20.61 25.15 10.40
N ARG A 185 -19.40 25.01 10.96
CA ARG A 185 -18.84 25.89 12.00
C ARG A 185 -18.92 27.40 11.67
N ASP A 186 -19.18 27.76 10.42
CA ASP A 186 -19.34 29.12 9.88
C ASP A 186 -20.72 29.43 9.25
N GLY A 187 -21.74 28.57 9.39
CA GLY A 187 -23.09 28.81 8.87
C GLY A 187 -23.26 28.57 7.36
N VAL A 188 -22.36 27.80 6.74
CA VAL A 188 -22.50 27.35 5.36
C VAL A 188 -23.40 26.11 5.36
N GLU A 189 -24.58 26.24 4.76
CA GLU A 189 -25.48 25.12 4.46
C GLU A 189 -24.81 24.24 3.40
N ALA A 190 -24.93 22.90 3.56
CA ALA A 190 -24.58 21.98 2.50
C ALA A 190 -25.39 22.33 1.24
N PRO A 191 -24.88 22.08 0.02
CA PRO A 191 -25.69 22.24 -1.18
C PRO A 191 -27.02 21.49 -1.04
N ASP A 192 -28.15 22.14 -1.37
CA ASP A 192 -29.50 21.57 -1.24
C ASP A 192 -29.69 20.25 -2.01
N ASP A 193 -28.81 19.99 -2.97
CA ASP A 193 -28.79 18.87 -3.91
C ASP A 193 -27.69 17.82 -3.64
N LEU A 194 -26.92 17.97 -2.55
CA LEU A 194 -25.89 16.99 -2.17
C LEU A 194 -26.50 15.85 -1.35
N ASP A 195 -26.43 14.62 -1.87
CA ASP A 195 -26.89 13.42 -1.17
C ASP A 195 -25.84 12.92 -0.17
N ILE A 196 -26.22 12.75 1.11
CA ILE A 196 -25.39 12.09 2.13
C ILE A 196 -25.98 10.70 2.39
N VAL A 197 -25.22 9.65 2.04
CA VAL A 197 -25.75 8.28 1.95
C VAL A 197 -24.88 7.31 2.74
N ALA A 198 -25.50 6.40 3.50
CA ALA A 198 -24.76 5.35 4.18
C ALA A 198 -24.16 4.34 3.17
N TYR A 199 -22.93 3.90 3.41
CA TYR A 199 -22.26 2.85 2.65
C TYR A 199 -23.12 1.58 2.53
N ALA A 200 -23.82 1.21 3.61
CA ALA A 200 -24.71 0.07 3.64
C ALA A 200 -25.91 0.21 2.70
N ASP A 201 -26.38 1.44 2.44
CA ASP A 201 -27.47 1.70 1.49
C ASP A 201 -27.02 1.57 0.04
N ILE A 202 -25.76 1.92 -0.28
CA ILE A 202 -25.15 1.64 -1.59
C ILE A 202 -25.14 0.13 -1.85
N GLU A 203 -24.58 -0.66 -0.93
CA GLU A 203 -24.56 -2.13 -1.09
C GLU A 203 -25.96 -2.74 -1.17
N LYS A 204 -26.92 -2.19 -0.41
CA LYS A 204 -28.32 -2.63 -0.43
C LYS A 204 -28.97 -2.39 -1.79
N ARG A 205 -28.73 -1.24 -2.42
CA ARG A 205 -29.21 -0.95 -3.78
C ARG A 205 -28.60 -1.90 -4.82
N GLY A 206 -27.29 -2.12 -4.77
CA GLY A 206 -26.64 -3.08 -5.67
C GLY A 206 -27.19 -4.51 -5.50
N ARG A 207 -27.41 -4.95 -4.25
CA ARG A 207 -28.08 -6.22 -3.97
C ARG A 207 -29.49 -6.29 -4.55
N GLN A 208 -30.28 -5.22 -4.43
CA GLN A 208 -31.64 -5.18 -5.00
C GLN A 208 -31.61 -5.29 -6.54
N ARG A 209 -30.61 -4.71 -7.21
CA ARG A 209 -30.46 -4.85 -8.67
C ARG A 209 -30.18 -6.29 -9.09
N LEU A 210 -29.33 -7.00 -8.34
CA LEU A 210 -29.07 -8.44 -8.54
C LEU A 210 -30.35 -9.26 -8.30
N GLU A 211 -30.96 -9.12 -7.12
CA GLU A 211 -32.13 -9.94 -6.72
C GLU A 211 -33.37 -9.71 -7.59
N SER A 212 -33.53 -8.50 -8.13
CA SER A 212 -34.65 -8.17 -9.04
C SER A 212 -34.44 -8.63 -10.49
N GLY A 213 -33.21 -9.05 -10.85
CA GLY A 213 -32.82 -9.37 -12.22
C GLY A 213 -32.73 -8.13 -13.12
N ALA A 214 -32.51 -6.94 -12.55
CA ALA A 214 -32.26 -5.72 -13.32
C ALA A 214 -30.93 -5.78 -14.08
N VAL A 215 -29.99 -6.56 -13.56
CA VAL A 215 -28.75 -7.00 -14.22
C VAL A 215 -28.64 -8.52 -14.04
N ASP A 216 -27.94 -9.19 -14.94
CA ASP A 216 -27.59 -10.61 -14.77
C ASP A 216 -26.29 -10.77 -13.99
N ASP A 217 -25.99 -12.02 -13.58
CA ASP A 217 -24.83 -12.36 -12.75
C ASP A 217 -23.48 -12.13 -13.48
N GLU A 218 -23.49 -12.03 -14.81
CA GLU A 218 -22.27 -11.83 -15.62
C GLU A 218 -22.02 -10.34 -15.94
N TYR A 219 -23.00 -9.46 -15.70
CA TYR A 219 -22.95 -8.04 -16.07
C TYR A 219 -21.66 -7.35 -15.65
N LEU A 220 -21.27 -7.47 -14.37
CA LEU A 220 -20.06 -6.82 -13.87
C LEU A 220 -18.79 -7.49 -14.42
N ARG A 221 -18.80 -8.82 -14.56
CA ARG A 221 -17.68 -9.58 -15.13
C ARG A 221 -17.40 -9.16 -16.58
N ASP A 222 -18.45 -9.01 -17.38
CA ASP A 222 -18.33 -8.57 -18.77
C ASP A 222 -17.84 -7.12 -18.89
N ARG A 223 -18.26 -6.23 -17.97
CA ARG A 223 -17.71 -4.87 -17.91
C ARG A 223 -16.22 -4.90 -17.57
N VAL A 224 -15.83 -5.68 -16.56
CA VAL A 224 -14.44 -5.78 -16.12
C VAL A 224 -13.53 -6.36 -17.22
N ARG A 225 -13.95 -7.41 -17.93
CA ARG A 225 -13.20 -7.99 -19.07
C ARG A 225 -13.05 -7.02 -20.25
N ALA A 226 -13.85 -5.96 -20.31
CA ALA A 226 -13.79 -4.94 -21.36
C ALA A 226 -12.92 -3.74 -20.96
N LEU A 227 -12.36 -3.71 -19.74
CA LEU A 227 -11.48 -2.64 -19.29
C LEU A 227 -10.17 -2.65 -20.07
N ASP A 228 -9.66 -1.45 -20.34
CA ASP A 228 -8.32 -1.25 -20.87
C ASP A 228 -7.31 -1.27 -19.71
N SER A 229 -6.27 -2.09 -19.80
CA SER A 229 -5.21 -2.12 -18.78
C SER A 229 -4.45 -0.80 -18.67
N ASP A 230 -4.42 0.00 -19.75
CA ASP A 230 -3.79 1.32 -19.76
C ASP A 230 -4.71 2.41 -19.18
N ALA A 231 -5.96 2.10 -18.83
CA ALA A 231 -6.83 3.03 -18.12
C ALA A 231 -6.29 3.31 -16.70
N THR A 232 -6.42 4.56 -16.26
CA THR A 232 -6.05 4.99 -14.92
C THR A 232 -6.91 4.28 -13.89
N ALA A 233 -6.29 3.52 -12.99
CA ALA A 233 -6.94 2.85 -11.87
C ALA A 233 -7.00 3.74 -10.63
N MET A 234 -5.96 4.56 -10.43
CA MET A 234 -5.81 5.38 -9.23
C MET A 234 -5.09 6.70 -9.50
N LEU A 235 -5.57 7.75 -8.83
CA LEU A 235 -5.01 9.09 -8.78
C LEU A 235 -4.29 9.30 -7.44
N ALA A 236 -3.04 8.85 -7.37
CA ALA A 236 -2.26 8.88 -6.13
C ALA A 236 -1.83 10.33 -5.79
N PRO A 237 -2.00 10.79 -4.54
CA PRO A 237 -1.47 12.08 -4.13
C PRO A 237 0.07 12.06 -4.07
N THR A 238 0.67 13.24 -4.26
CA THR A 238 2.11 13.45 -4.04
C THR A 238 2.31 14.51 -2.97
N SER A 239 3.44 14.42 -2.24
CA SER A 239 3.94 15.51 -1.41
C SER A 239 4.50 16.62 -2.31
N GLY A 240 3.62 17.30 -3.04
CA GLY A 240 4.00 18.32 -4.01
C GLY A 240 4.81 19.45 -3.35
N THR A 241 6.05 19.64 -3.80
CA THR A 241 6.96 20.71 -3.33
C THR A 241 6.47 22.13 -3.67
N THR A 242 5.48 22.24 -4.57
CA THR A 242 5.00 23.51 -5.13
C THR A 242 3.73 24.06 -4.48
N GLY A 243 3.17 23.40 -3.47
CA GLY A 243 1.94 23.83 -2.77
C GLY A 243 0.64 23.65 -3.57
N MET A 244 0.71 23.44 -4.88
CA MET A 244 -0.42 23.04 -5.71
C MET A 244 -0.65 21.51 -5.63
N PRO A 245 -1.90 21.05 -5.48
CA PRO A 245 -2.20 19.63 -5.48
C PRO A 245 -1.83 19.02 -6.83
N LYS A 246 -1.19 17.85 -6.80
CA LYS A 246 -0.89 17.03 -7.98
C LYS A 246 -1.32 15.60 -7.71
N ARG A 247 -1.68 14.91 -8.78
CA ARG A 247 -2.10 13.51 -8.78
C ARG A 247 -1.30 12.76 -9.83
N VAL A 248 -0.75 11.63 -9.43
CA VAL A 248 -0.07 10.71 -10.36
C VAL A 248 -1.12 9.75 -10.92
N GLN A 249 -1.16 9.62 -12.23
CA GLN A 249 -2.04 8.68 -12.91
C GLN A 249 -1.41 7.29 -12.94
N LEU A 250 -1.89 6.41 -12.07
CA LEU A 250 -1.45 5.02 -12.01
C LEU A 250 -2.48 4.12 -12.68
N THR A 251 -2.05 3.38 -13.70
CA THR A 251 -2.92 2.51 -14.49
C THR A 251 -2.99 1.10 -13.90
N HIS A 252 -3.95 0.29 -14.36
CA HIS A 252 -3.97 -1.13 -14.01
C HIS A 252 -2.68 -1.84 -14.43
N PHE A 253 -2.17 -1.50 -15.62
CA PHE A 253 -0.90 -1.98 -16.15
C PHE A 253 0.26 -1.67 -15.20
N ASN A 254 0.34 -0.46 -14.63
CA ASN A 254 1.42 -0.12 -13.71
C ASN A 254 1.40 -1.02 -12.45
N PHE A 255 0.23 -1.18 -11.82
CA PHE A 255 0.11 -1.99 -10.61
C PHE A 255 0.39 -3.47 -10.83
N LEU A 256 -0.13 -4.06 -11.92
CA LEU A 256 0.08 -5.48 -12.22
C LEU A 256 1.56 -5.77 -12.48
N ASN A 257 2.24 -4.92 -13.25
CA ASN A 257 3.66 -5.14 -13.56
C ASN A 257 4.57 -4.86 -12.37
N LEU A 258 4.21 -3.92 -11.48
CA LEU A 258 4.88 -3.75 -10.20
C LEU A 258 4.76 -5.00 -9.33
N ALA A 259 3.53 -5.52 -9.18
CA ALA A 259 3.25 -6.69 -8.36
C ALA A 259 4.00 -7.92 -8.87
N ASN A 260 3.92 -8.20 -10.17
CA ASN A 260 4.61 -9.36 -10.77
C ASN A 260 6.12 -9.30 -10.56
N ALA A 261 6.74 -8.13 -10.75
CA ALA A 261 8.17 -7.98 -10.51
C ALA A 261 8.53 -8.15 -9.02
N ALA A 262 7.76 -7.53 -8.12
CA ALA A 262 8.03 -7.62 -6.69
C ALA A 262 7.88 -9.05 -6.14
N ILE A 263 6.84 -9.78 -6.56
CA ILE A 263 6.57 -11.16 -6.14
C ILE A 263 7.63 -12.12 -6.69
N ASP A 264 8.10 -11.91 -7.93
CA ASP A 264 9.16 -12.75 -8.51
C ASP A 264 10.50 -12.60 -7.76
N ILE A 265 10.86 -11.36 -7.36
CA ILE A 265 12.12 -11.09 -6.65
C ILE A 265 12.09 -11.61 -5.21
N ASP A 266 10.98 -11.43 -4.49
CA ASP A 266 10.86 -11.79 -3.06
C ASP A 266 9.58 -12.60 -2.79
N PRO A 267 9.50 -13.85 -3.27
CA PRO A 267 8.28 -14.62 -3.28
C PRO A 267 7.86 -15.08 -1.89
N LEU A 268 6.56 -15.02 -1.64
CA LEU A 268 5.91 -15.69 -0.52
C LEU A 268 4.74 -16.54 -0.99
N PRO A 269 4.40 -17.61 -0.25
CA PRO A 269 3.23 -18.41 -0.56
C PRO A 269 1.95 -17.58 -0.57
N GLU A 270 0.99 -18.01 -1.41
CA GLU A 270 -0.41 -17.60 -1.27
C GLU A 270 -0.91 -17.85 0.17
N GLY A 271 -1.78 -16.98 0.66
CA GLY A 271 -2.28 -17.00 2.03
C GLY A 271 -1.27 -16.52 3.08
N SER A 272 -0.09 -16.02 2.71
CA SER A 272 0.80 -15.32 3.64
C SER A 272 0.14 -14.06 4.21
N ASP A 273 0.43 -13.77 5.47
CA ASP A 273 -0.21 -12.66 6.21
C ASP A 273 0.52 -11.32 5.96
N TYR A 274 -0.16 -10.35 5.34
CA TYR A 274 0.26 -8.94 5.27
C TYR A 274 -0.49 -8.10 6.29
N PHE A 275 0.18 -7.15 6.96
CA PHE A 275 -0.46 -6.22 7.89
C PHE A 275 -0.58 -4.82 7.26
N SER A 276 -1.81 -4.48 6.87
CA SER A 276 -2.19 -3.23 6.19
C SER A 276 -2.58 -2.18 7.22
N TYR A 277 -1.71 -1.22 7.47
CA TYR A 277 -1.93 -0.20 8.49
C TYR A 277 -1.46 1.20 8.10
N LEU A 278 -0.67 1.32 7.02
CA LEU A 278 -0.16 2.61 6.60
C LEU A 278 -1.31 3.43 6.02
N PRO A 279 -1.18 4.76 5.93
CA PRO A 279 -2.22 5.57 5.30
C PRO A 279 -2.53 5.09 3.89
N MET A 280 -3.79 4.77 3.63
CA MET A 280 -4.25 4.22 2.34
C MET A 280 -4.03 5.18 1.16
N ALA A 281 -3.92 6.48 1.43
CA ALA A 281 -3.55 7.50 0.44
C ALA A 281 -2.07 7.48 0.04
N TRP A 282 -1.19 6.88 0.83
CA TRP A 282 0.21 6.78 0.50
C TRP A 282 0.46 5.65 -0.52
N VAL A 283 1.20 5.96 -1.59
CA VAL A 283 1.55 4.95 -2.62
C VAL A 283 2.24 3.72 -2.04
N GLY A 284 2.94 3.88 -0.91
CA GLY A 284 3.57 2.79 -0.19
C GLY A 284 2.59 1.73 0.33
N GLU A 285 1.40 2.12 0.78
CA GLU A 285 0.34 1.15 1.11
C GLU A 285 -0.26 0.57 -0.18
N GLN A 286 -0.49 1.41 -1.20
CA GLN A 286 -1.15 1.01 -2.45
C GLN A 286 -0.36 -0.05 -3.23
N MET A 287 0.97 0.11 -3.33
CA MET A 287 1.85 -0.82 -4.02
C MET A 287 1.90 -2.20 -3.37
N ILE A 288 1.66 -2.29 -2.05
CA ILE A 288 1.57 -3.56 -1.36
C ILE A 288 0.13 -4.06 -1.40
N LEU A 289 -0.83 -3.28 -0.91
CA LEU A 289 -2.21 -3.73 -0.74
C LEU A 289 -2.94 -4.03 -2.06
N ILE A 290 -2.89 -3.13 -3.04
CA ILE A 290 -3.62 -3.27 -4.31
C ILE A 290 -2.78 -4.00 -5.36
N ALA A 291 -1.45 -3.95 -5.25
CA ALA A 291 -0.54 -4.66 -6.14
C ALA A 291 -0.09 -5.99 -5.52
N ALA A 292 0.99 -6.02 -4.73
CA ALA A 292 1.64 -7.27 -4.35
C ALA A 292 0.75 -8.25 -3.56
N ALA A 293 0.04 -7.78 -2.53
CA ALA A 293 -0.84 -8.61 -1.71
C ALA A 293 -2.05 -9.11 -2.48
N PHE A 294 -2.63 -8.25 -3.33
CA PHE A 294 -3.79 -8.60 -4.13
C PHE A 294 -3.44 -9.60 -5.23
N VAL A 295 -2.37 -9.35 -6.00
CA VAL A 295 -1.92 -10.28 -7.05
C VAL A 295 -1.32 -11.56 -6.47
N GLY A 296 -0.57 -11.46 -5.37
CA GLY A 296 0.08 -12.60 -4.71
C GLY A 296 -0.85 -13.46 -3.84
N GLY A 297 -2.15 -13.15 -3.78
CA GLY A 297 -3.11 -13.93 -3.00
C GLY A 297 -2.84 -13.91 -1.49
N TRP A 298 -2.25 -12.83 -0.96
CA TRP A 298 -1.92 -12.71 0.46
C TRP A 298 -3.13 -12.26 1.28
N THR A 299 -3.23 -12.75 2.52
CA THR A 299 -4.25 -12.29 3.45
C THR A 299 -3.88 -10.92 4.01
N ALA A 300 -4.62 -9.86 3.65
CA ALA A 300 -4.40 -8.52 4.21
C ALA A 300 -5.16 -8.33 5.53
N ASN A 301 -4.46 -7.92 6.58
CA ASN A 301 -4.98 -7.78 7.93
C ASN A 301 -5.04 -6.29 8.31
N PHE A 302 -6.24 -5.79 8.56
CA PHE A 302 -6.55 -4.40 8.90
C PHE A 302 -6.75 -4.23 10.41
N PRO A 303 -6.04 -3.31 11.08
CA PRO A 303 -6.18 -3.09 12.52
C PRO A 303 -7.56 -2.54 12.88
N GLU A 304 -7.89 -2.62 14.17
CA GLU A 304 -9.17 -2.12 14.69
C GLU A 304 -9.21 -0.59 14.64
N GLU A 305 -8.23 0.06 15.27
CA GLU A 305 -8.06 1.52 15.27
C GLU A 305 -6.55 1.88 15.20
N PRO A 306 -6.19 3.09 14.76
CA PRO A 306 -4.81 3.56 14.77
C PRO A 306 -4.15 3.44 16.16
N GLU A 307 -4.91 3.66 17.24
CA GLU A 307 -4.42 3.57 18.62
C GLU A 307 -4.11 2.13 19.07
N THR A 308 -4.76 1.11 18.46
CA THR A 308 -4.59 -0.31 18.81
C THR A 308 -3.65 -1.05 17.86
N GLU A 309 -3.17 -0.39 16.80
CA GLU A 309 -2.34 -0.97 15.74
C GLU A 309 -1.17 -1.81 16.29
N ALA A 310 -0.43 -1.32 17.29
CA ALA A 310 0.73 -2.03 17.82
C ALA A 310 0.35 -3.34 18.55
N GLU A 311 -0.83 -3.40 19.16
CA GLU A 311 -1.38 -4.62 19.74
C GLU A 311 -1.87 -5.57 18.65
N ASP A 312 -2.54 -5.04 17.64
CA ASP A 312 -3.09 -5.79 16.50
C ASP A 312 -1.97 -6.43 15.66
N LEU A 313 -0.91 -5.67 15.37
CA LEU A 313 0.30 -6.15 14.70
C LEU A 313 0.93 -7.31 15.47
N ARG A 314 0.99 -7.20 16.79
CA ARG A 314 1.53 -8.24 17.65
C ARG A 314 0.64 -9.49 17.66
N GLU A 315 -0.67 -9.33 17.62
CA GLU A 315 -1.64 -10.43 17.63
C GLU A 315 -1.58 -11.24 16.33
N ILE A 316 -1.60 -10.55 15.19
CA ILE A 316 -1.45 -11.19 13.87
C ILE A 316 -0.06 -11.82 13.73
N GLY A 317 0.99 -11.07 14.09
CA GLY A 317 2.37 -11.45 13.84
C GLY A 317 2.56 -11.78 12.35
N PRO A 318 2.50 -10.78 11.45
CA PRO A 318 2.44 -10.99 10.02
C PRO A 318 3.74 -11.60 9.46
N GLU A 319 3.64 -12.15 8.26
CA GLU A 319 4.80 -12.61 7.48
C GLU A 319 5.36 -11.48 6.62
N ILE A 320 4.50 -10.56 6.15
CA ILE A 320 4.88 -9.35 5.41
C ILE A 320 4.60 -8.11 6.24
N ILE A 321 5.59 -7.22 6.33
CA ILE A 321 5.40 -5.88 6.87
C ILE A 321 6.21 -4.86 6.07
N PHE A 322 5.56 -3.75 5.75
CA PHE A 322 6.21 -2.58 5.20
C PHE A 322 6.02 -1.41 6.16
N SER A 323 7.09 -0.68 6.43
CA SER A 323 7.05 0.40 7.41
C SER A 323 8.07 1.50 7.11
N SER A 324 7.77 2.72 7.59
CA SER A 324 8.67 3.86 7.43
C SER A 324 9.90 3.73 8.34
N PRO A 325 11.03 4.37 7.99
CA PRO A 325 12.22 4.41 8.85
C PRO A 325 11.89 4.89 10.27
N ASN A 326 11.12 5.97 10.40
CA ASN A 326 10.72 6.53 11.70
C ASN A 326 10.05 5.48 12.60
N ARG A 327 9.19 4.63 12.03
CA ARG A 327 8.50 3.59 12.79
C ARG A 327 9.45 2.51 13.29
N TYR A 328 10.42 2.10 12.48
CA TYR A 328 11.49 1.21 12.94
C TYR A 328 12.32 1.86 14.07
N GLU A 329 12.69 3.13 13.94
CA GLU A 329 13.42 3.86 14.99
C GLU A 329 12.62 3.94 16.31
N GLU A 330 11.33 4.25 16.22
CA GLU A 330 10.40 4.24 17.36
C GLU A 330 10.40 2.89 18.07
N TRP A 331 10.24 1.78 17.34
CA TRP A 331 10.26 0.44 17.92
C TRP A 331 11.58 0.13 18.63
N VAL A 332 12.73 0.51 18.06
CA VAL A 332 14.03 0.35 18.72
C VAL A 332 14.11 1.18 20.00
N ALA A 333 13.67 2.44 19.98
CA ALA A 333 13.65 3.32 21.14
C ALA A 333 12.77 2.72 22.26
N ASP A 334 11.62 2.18 21.89
CA ASP A 334 10.66 1.53 22.77
C ASP A 334 11.25 0.30 23.46
N VAL A 335 11.96 -0.54 22.71
CA VAL A 335 12.69 -1.69 23.24
C VAL A 335 13.76 -1.23 24.24
N LYS A 336 14.59 -0.25 23.85
CA LYS A 336 15.65 0.28 24.71
C LYS A 336 15.09 0.81 26.03
N ALA A 337 14.03 1.62 25.98
CA ALA A 337 13.37 2.15 27.18
C ALA A 337 12.83 1.04 28.10
N LYS A 338 12.24 -0.02 27.54
CA LYS A 338 11.74 -1.18 28.31
C LYS A 338 12.89 -1.98 28.94
N ILE A 339 14.04 -2.08 28.29
CA ILE A 339 15.24 -2.74 28.83
C ILE A 339 15.92 -1.88 29.92
N GLU A 340 15.95 -0.57 29.78
CA GLU A 340 16.48 0.32 30.82
C GLU A 340 15.67 0.21 32.13
N ASN A 341 14.36 0.01 32.03
CA ASN A 341 13.48 -0.15 33.19
C ASN A 341 13.32 -1.61 33.65
N THR A 342 14.13 -2.55 33.15
CA THR A 342 14.05 -3.98 33.49
C THR A 342 14.95 -4.38 34.67
N THR A 343 14.87 -5.65 35.08
CA THR A 343 15.73 -6.19 36.15
C THR A 343 17.19 -6.33 35.70
N PRO A 344 18.18 -6.24 36.62
CA PRO A 344 19.60 -6.33 36.26
C PRO A 344 19.96 -7.62 35.50
N LEU A 345 19.32 -8.75 35.84
CA LEU A 345 19.54 -10.02 35.16
C LEU A 345 19.04 -9.98 33.70
N LYS A 346 17.83 -9.46 33.46
CA LYS A 346 17.26 -9.34 32.11
C LYS A 346 18.09 -8.39 31.25
N ARG A 347 18.55 -7.28 31.82
CA ARG A 347 19.43 -6.32 31.15
C ARG A 347 20.75 -6.97 30.74
N PHE A 348 21.40 -7.68 31.67
CA PHE A 348 22.64 -8.41 31.38
C PHE A 348 22.46 -9.43 30.25
N VAL A 349 21.37 -10.20 30.29
CA VAL A 349 21.05 -11.18 29.23
C VAL A 349 20.85 -10.48 27.88
N TYR A 350 20.11 -9.37 27.85
CA TYR A 350 19.91 -8.57 26.64
C TYR A 350 21.24 -8.04 26.08
N GLU A 351 22.08 -7.42 26.91
CA GLU A 351 23.37 -6.87 26.48
C GLU A 351 24.28 -7.96 25.91
N ARG A 352 24.32 -9.14 26.54
CA ARG A 352 25.06 -10.30 26.04
C ARG A 352 24.50 -10.83 24.73
N ALA A 353 23.18 -10.93 24.62
CA ALA A 353 22.51 -11.33 23.38
C ALA A 353 22.84 -10.34 22.26
N MET A 354 22.61 -9.04 22.45
CA MET A 354 22.92 -8.03 21.43
C MET A 354 24.39 -8.01 21.00
N SER A 355 25.34 -8.29 21.92
CA SER A 355 26.75 -8.45 21.55
C SER A 355 27.00 -9.64 20.63
N ILE A 356 26.26 -10.75 20.80
CA ILE A 356 26.29 -11.90 19.89
C ILE A 356 25.62 -11.53 18.56
N GLY A 357 24.47 -10.85 18.62
CA GLY A 357 23.69 -10.43 17.47
C GLY A 357 24.48 -9.52 16.53
N ARG A 358 25.13 -8.48 17.04
CA ARG A 358 25.96 -7.57 16.22
C ARG A 358 27.08 -8.31 15.50
N ARG A 359 27.83 -9.15 16.22
CA ARG A 359 28.88 -9.98 15.62
C ARG A 359 28.35 -10.95 14.57
N TYR A 360 27.09 -11.37 14.66
CA TYR A 360 26.45 -12.22 13.66
C TYR A 360 26.01 -11.40 12.46
N ALA A 361 25.42 -10.21 12.68
CA ALA A 361 25.00 -9.28 11.64
C ALA A 361 26.18 -8.84 10.74
N ASP A 362 27.40 -8.73 11.29
CA ASP A 362 28.61 -8.46 10.48
C ASP A 362 28.84 -9.48 9.34
N TYR A 363 28.33 -10.73 9.48
CA TYR A 363 28.40 -11.79 8.45
C TYR A 363 27.15 -11.86 7.57
N VAL A 364 26.12 -11.06 7.86
CA VAL A 364 24.86 -11.06 7.09
C VAL A 364 24.77 -9.80 6.24
N VAL A 365 25.09 -8.64 6.81
CA VAL A 365 24.92 -7.32 6.17
C VAL A 365 26.12 -6.39 6.33
N GLY A 366 27.23 -6.89 6.89
CA GLY A 366 28.43 -6.08 7.17
C GLY A 366 29.66 -6.51 6.38
N ASP A 367 30.84 -6.06 6.82
CA ASP A 367 32.14 -6.26 6.17
C ASP A 367 32.52 -7.73 5.88
N ARG A 368 31.81 -8.70 6.46
CA ARG A 368 32.09 -10.13 6.35
C ARG A 368 30.94 -10.90 5.72
N ALA A 369 30.07 -10.24 4.96
CA ALA A 369 28.93 -10.87 4.26
C ALA A 369 29.36 -12.04 3.35
N ASP A 370 30.55 -11.98 2.76
CA ASP A 370 31.12 -13.05 1.93
C ASP A 370 31.61 -14.28 2.73
N GLU A 371 31.59 -14.23 4.07
CA GLU A 371 32.09 -15.29 4.94
C GLU A 371 30.96 -15.98 5.70
N GLU A 372 31.06 -17.30 5.87
CA GLU A 372 30.14 -18.00 6.78
C GLU A 372 30.43 -17.66 8.26
N PRO A 373 29.39 -17.34 9.06
CA PRO A 373 29.57 -17.12 10.49
C PRO A 373 30.05 -18.42 11.18
N PRO A 374 31.06 -18.38 12.06
CA PRO A 374 31.59 -19.58 12.72
C PRO A 374 30.50 -20.40 13.43
N ALA A 375 30.59 -21.73 13.39
CA ALA A 375 29.57 -22.62 13.95
C ALA A 375 29.25 -22.34 15.44
N THR A 376 30.24 -21.91 16.22
CA THR A 376 30.06 -21.51 17.62
C THR A 376 29.24 -20.23 17.77
N LEU A 377 29.44 -19.26 16.86
CA LEU A 377 28.65 -18.02 16.81
C LEU A 377 27.21 -18.31 16.36
N ARG A 378 27.01 -19.17 15.36
CA ARG A 378 25.68 -19.63 14.94
C ARG A 378 24.91 -20.29 16.08
N ALA A 379 25.57 -21.17 16.85
CA ALA A 379 24.97 -21.82 18.00
C ALA A 379 24.63 -20.81 19.13
N ALA A 380 25.52 -19.85 19.39
CA ALA A 380 25.30 -18.80 20.38
C ALA A 380 24.15 -17.87 19.97
N HIS A 381 24.06 -17.49 18.69
CA HIS A 381 22.97 -16.68 18.14
C HIS A 381 21.64 -17.42 18.22
N ARG A 382 21.61 -18.72 17.88
CA ARG A 382 20.42 -19.56 18.06
C ARG A 382 19.96 -19.62 19.52
N LEU A 383 20.88 -19.71 20.48
CA LEU A 383 20.54 -19.65 21.91
C LEU A 383 20.00 -18.27 22.30
N ALA A 384 20.64 -17.19 21.82
CA ALA A 384 20.20 -15.81 22.05
C ALA A 384 18.80 -15.54 21.46
N TYR A 385 18.46 -16.17 20.33
CA TYR A 385 17.10 -16.12 19.78
C TYR A 385 16.06 -16.63 20.78
N TRP A 386 16.27 -17.80 21.37
CA TRP A 386 15.31 -18.38 22.31
C TRP A 386 15.21 -17.61 23.63
N VAL A 387 16.30 -17.02 24.09
CA VAL A 387 16.37 -16.39 25.43
C VAL A 387 16.06 -14.89 25.39
N ALA A 388 16.35 -14.19 24.29
CA ALA A 388 16.26 -12.74 24.19
C ALA A 388 15.55 -12.22 22.92
N TYR A 389 15.91 -12.68 21.71
CA TYR A 389 15.37 -12.06 20.49
C TYR A 389 13.90 -12.41 20.26
N ARG A 390 13.53 -13.69 20.38
CA ARG A 390 12.15 -14.15 20.21
C ARG A 390 11.13 -13.36 21.03
N PRO A 391 11.31 -13.11 22.35
CA PRO A 391 10.35 -12.31 23.12
C PRO A 391 10.35 -10.81 22.74
N ILE A 392 11.47 -10.27 22.23
CA ILE A 392 11.52 -8.90 21.70
C ILE A 392 10.71 -8.82 20.41
N LEU A 393 10.98 -9.71 19.46
CA LEU A 393 10.26 -9.79 18.19
C LEU A 393 8.77 -10.08 18.39
N ASP A 394 8.42 -10.96 19.35
CA ASP A 394 7.03 -11.21 19.74
C ASP A 394 6.34 -9.95 20.29
N LYS A 395 7.09 -9.04 20.92
CA LYS A 395 6.51 -7.82 21.50
C LYS A 395 6.27 -6.73 20.45
N ILE A 396 7.08 -6.70 19.39
CA ILE A 396 6.94 -5.75 18.26
C ILE A 396 5.99 -6.31 17.20
N GLY A 397 5.83 -7.64 17.11
CA GLY A 397 5.02 -8.32 16.10
C GLY A 397 5.84 -8.94 14.95
N LEU A 398 7.17 -8.83 14.97
CA LEU A 398 8.07 -9.28 13.90
C LEU A 398 8.56 -10.73 14.05
N LYS A 399 7.93 -11.52 14.93
CA LYS A 399 8.42 -12.88 15.25
C LYS A 399 8.26 -13.88 14.11
N ARG A 400 7.23 -13.70 13.28
CA ARG A 400 6.94 -14.53 12.10
C ARG A 400 7.33 -13.84 10.79
N ALA A 401 7.80 -12.60 10.86
CA ALA A 401 8.06 -11.78 9.69
C ALA A 401 9.19 -12.39 8.84
N LYS A 402 8.92 -12.51 7.55
CA LYS A 402 9.81 -13.06 6.51
C LYS A 402 10.21 -11.98 5.53
N ASN A 403 9.26 -11.16 5.10
CA ASN A 403 9.50 -10.08 4.16
C ASN A 403 9.25 -8.77 4.90
N VAL A 404 10.33 -8.08 5.24
CA VAL A 404 10.32 -6.89 6.10
C VAL A 404 10.95 -5.75 5.33
N TYR A 405 10.15 -4.76 4.97
CA TYR A 405 10.59 -3.69 4.09
C TYR A 405 10.62 -2.33 4.80
N THR A 406 11.55 -1.49 4.39
CA THR A 406 11.57 -0.06 4.71
C THR A 406 11.79 0.79 3.47
N GLY A 407 11.15 1.97 3.41
CA GLY A 407 11.17 2.86 2.25
C GLY A 407 10.58 4.23 2.57
N GLY A 408 10.62 5.14 1.59
CA GLY A 408 10.17 6.54 1.73
C GLY A 408 11.19 7.47 2.41
N GLY A 409 12.28 6.94 2.95
CA GLY A 409 13.40 7.70 3.51
C GLY A 409 14.55 6.78 3.92
N PRO A 410 15.72 7.34 4.25
CA PRO A 410 16.86 6.54 4.72
C PRO A 410 16.62 6.05 6.15
N LEU A 411 17.00 4.81 6.45
CA LEU A 411 17.08 4.29 7.81
C LEU A 411 18.54 4.28 8.29
N GLY A 412 18.80 4.76 9.50
CA GLY A 412 20.16 4.79 10.04
C GLY A 412 20.79 3.40 10.20
N GLU A 413 22.08 3.29 9.90
CA GLU A 413 22.87 2.04 9.95
C GLU A 413 22.73 1.29 11.29
N ASP A 414 22.75 2.03 12.41
CA ASP A 414 22.58 1.47 13.75
C ASP A 414 21.24 0.76 13.94
N HIS A 415 20.16 1.30 13.35
CA HIS A 415 18.82 0.73 13.40
C HIS A 415 18.71 -0.47 12.46
N PHE A 416 19.22 -0.34 11.23
CA PHE A 416 19.25 -1.43 10.26
C PHE A 416 20.00 -2.66 10.83
N SER A 417 21.20 -2.43 11.35
CA SER A 417 22.03 -3.46 12.01
C SER A 417 21.38 -4.04 13.26
N PHE A 418 20.57 -3.26 13.99
CA PHE A 418 19.83 -3.77 15.15
C PHE A 418 18.83 -4.86 14.76
N TYR A 419 18.08 -4.69 13.66
CA TYR A 419 17.12 -5.68 13.18
C TYR A 419 17.82 -6.95 12.69
N HIS A 420 18.87 -6.81 11.89
CA HIS A 420 19.68 -7.94 11.43
C HIS A 420 20.36 -8.69 12.57
N ALA A 421 20.78 -7.99 13.64
CA ALA A 421 21.32 -8.63 14.85
C ALA A 421 20.29 -9.54 15.55
N LEU A 422 19.00 -9.21 15.48
CA LEU A 422 17.89 -10.03 15.98
C LEU A 422 17.49 -11.16 15.02
N GLY A 423 18.01 -11.15 13.80
CA GLY A 423 17.67 -12.09 12.72
C GLY A 423 16.42 -11.68 11.93
N VAL A 424 16.08 -10.39 11.90
CA VAL A 424 15.00 -9.86 11.05
C VAL A 424 15.58 -9.53 9.67
N PRO A 425 15.04 -10.08 8.58
CA PRO A 425 15.50 -9.83 7.21
C PRO A 425 14.98 -8.49 6.69
N LEU A 426 15.42 -7.39 7.32
CA LEU A 426 15.01 -6.05 6.92
C LEU A 426 15.68 -5.66 5.60
N LYS A 427 14.87 -5.29 4.61
CA LYS A 427 15.26 -4.90 3.26
C LYS A 427 14.89 -3.44 3.00
N GLN A 428 15.75 -2.70 2.31
CA GLN A 428 15.42 -1.37 1.80
C GLN A 428 14.81 -1.49 0.41
N ILE A 429 13.85 -0.61 0.15
CA ILE A 429 13.26 -0.40 -1.18
C ILE A 429 13.35 1.08 -1.53
N TRP A 430 13.56 1.38 -2.81
CA TRP A 430 13.51 2.75 -3.31
C TRP A 430 12.55 2.91 -4.48
N GLY A 431 11.88 4.06 -4.46
CA GLY A 431 10.69 4.30 -5.25
C GLY A 431 10.04 5.64 -5.00
N GLN A 432 9.06 5.96 -5.84
CA GLN A 432 8.29 7.20 -5.82
C GLN A 432 6.87 6.94 -6.35
N SER A 433 5.94 7.88 -6.14
CA SER A 433 4.58 7.77 -6.65
C SER A 433 4.54 7.63 -8.17
N GLU A 434 5.38 8.38 -8.89
CA GLU A 434 5.49 8.43 -10.36
C GLU A 434 5.99 7.12 -11.00
N VAL A 435 6.46 6.18 -10.18
CA VAL A 435 6.87 4.83 -10.61
C VAL A 435 6.01 3.75 -9.95
N CYS A 436 4.76 4.10 -9.61
CA CYS A 436 3.75 3.21 -9.01
C CYS A 436 4.11 2.63 -7.64
N GLY A 437 5.19 3.09 -7.01
CA GLY A 437 5.64 2.57 -5.72
C GLY A 437 7.16 2.49 -5.62
N PHE A 438 7.75 1.44 -6.18
CA PHE A 438 9.18 1.14 -6.05
C PHE A 438 9.74 0.35 -7.22
N VAL A 439 11.04 0.51 -7.45
CA VAL A 439 11.75 -0.04 -8.61
C VAL A 439 13.09 -0.67 -8.26
N THR A 440 13.46 -0.63 -6.98
CA THR A 440 14.63 -1.31 -6.44
C THR A 440 14.32 -1.93 -5.10
N MET A 441 14.97 -3.05 -4.79
CA MET A 441 14.81 -3.77 -3.53
C MET A 441 16.06 -4.59 -3.21
N HIS A 442 16.42 -4.69 -1.92
CA HIS A 442 17.40 -5.67 -1.47
C HIS A 442 16.91 -7.11 -1.64
N ARG A 443 17.80 -8.03 -2.00
CA ARG A 443 17.50 -9.46 -2.07
C ARG A 443 17.92 -10.18 -0.79
N ASP A 444 17.42 -11.39 -0.57
CA ASP A 444 17.72 -12.16 0.65
C ASP A 444 19.22 -12.42 0.85
N ASP A 445 19.95 -12.57 -0.24
CA ASP A 445 21.39 -12.86 -0.29
C ASP A 445 22.25 -11.64 -0.59
N ASP A 446 21.66 -10.49 -0.89
CA ASP A 446 22.37 -9.22 -1.09
C ASP A 446 21.65 -8.05 -0.41
N VAL A 447 22.00 -7.87 0.87
CA VAL A 447 21.53 -6.77 1.71
C VAL A 447 22.73 -5.96 2.19
N GLN A 448 22.88 -4.75 1.64
CA GLN A 448 23.94 -3.82 2.05
C GLN A 448 23.34 -2.54 2.65
N VAL A 449 23.82 -2.15 3.82
CA VAL A 449 23.22 -1.07 4.62
C VAL A 449 23.18 0.27 3.87
N ASP A 450 24.21 0.57 3.08
CA ASP A 450 24.36 1.85 2.37
C ASP A 450 23.69 1.88 0.98
N THR A 451 22.93 0.84 0.61
CA THR A 451 22.30 0.71 -0.70
C THR A 451 20.78 0.53 -0.59
N VAL A 452 20.08 0.72 -1.70
CA VAL A 452 18.62 0.48 -1.82
C VAL A 452 18.30 -0.80 -2.61
N GLY A 453 19.31 -1.64 -2.81
CA GLY A 453 19.22 -2.89 -3.54
C GLY A 453 19.27 -2.75 -5.05
N GLU A 454 18.79 -3.78 -5.72
CA GLU A 454 18.93 -3.96 -7.17
C GLU A 454 17.68 -3.50 -7.91
N VAL A 455 17.84 -3.13 -9.18
CA VAL A 455 16.75 -2.72 -10.07
C VAL A 455 15.87 -3.92 -10.42
N PHE A 456 14.56 -3.68 -10.46
CA PHE A 456 13.57 -4.68 -10.84
C PHE A 456 13.76 -5.20 -12.27
N PRO A 457 13.44 -6.48 -12.55
CA PRO A 457 13.35 -6.99 -13.91
C PRO A 457 12.41 -6.12 -14.76
N ASN A 458 12.83 -5.85 -16.01
CA ASN A 458 12.14 -4.97 -16.97
C ASN A 458 12.07 -3.48 -16.59
N VAL A 459 12.81 -3.06 -15.56
CA VAL A 459 13.05 -1.64 -15.26
C VAL A 459 14.51 -1.31 -15.55
N GLU A 460 14.74 -0.11 -16.05
CA GLU A 460 16.05 0.48 -16.18
C GLU A 460 16.14 1.77 -15.37
N VAL A 461 17.28 1.95 -14.71
CA VAL A 461 17.62 3.17 -13.99
C VAL A 461 18.83 3.81 -14.64
N GLY A 462 18.63 4.93 -15.32
CA GLY A 462 19.70 5.79 -15.82
C GLY A 462 20.23 6.74 -14.74
N ILE A 463 21.50 7.09 -14.82
CA ILE A 463 22.15 8.10 -13.98
C ILE A 463 22.70 9.19 -14.90
N THR A 464 22.29 10.44 -14.67
CA THR A 464 22.81 11.60 -15.42
C THR A 464 24.23 11.98 -14.94
N PRO A 465 24.97 12.81 -15.70
CA PRO A 465 26.27 13.34 -15.24
C PRO A 465 26.20 14.07 -13.89
N GLU A 466 25.06 14.67 -13.57
CA GLU A 466 24.80 15.36 -12.31
C GLU A 466 24.42 14.42 -11.16
N GLY A 467 24.24 13.12 -11.43
CA GLY A 467 23.84 12.11 -10.47
C GLY A 467 22.33 11.99 -10.25
N GLU A 468 21.51 12.54 -11.14
CA GLU A 468 20.05 12.38 -11.10
C GLU A 468 19.66 10.99 -11.61
N LEU A 469 18.69 10.35 -10.94
CA LEU A 469 18.16 9.06 -11.34
C LEU A 469 17.01 9.24 -12.32
N LEU A 470 17.04 8.48 -13.41
CA LEU A 470 16.00 8.41 -14.43
C LEU A 470 15.46 6.99 -14.48
N VAL A 471 14.14 6.82 -14.49
CA VAL A 471 13.51 5.50 -14.50
C VAL A 471 12.77 5.28 -15.81
N ARG A 472 12.95 4.10 -16.40
CA ARG A 472 12.20 3.63 -17.58
C ARG A 472 11.70 2.21 -17.32
N GLY A 473 10.41 1.98 -17.54
CA GLY A 473 9.83 0.64 -17.37
C GLY A 473 8.30 0.68 -17.32
N PRO A 474 7.65 -0.48 -17.17
CA PRO A 474 6.19 -0.61 -17.17
C PRO A 474 5.50 0.02 -15.94
N VAL A 475 6.27 0.39 -14.94
CA VAL A 475 5.82 1.00 -13.69
C VAL A 475 5.77 2.54 -13.73
N VAL A 476 6.30 3.15 -14.79
CA VAL A 476 6.27 4.61 -14.97
C VAL A 476 4.83 5.05 -15.24
N THR A 477 4.38 6.07 -14.51
CA THR A 477 3.05 6.66 -14.59
C THR A 477 2.65 7.10 -16.00
N ALA A 478 1.34 7.14 -16.26
CA ALA A 478 0.76 7.69 -17.49
C ALA A 478 0.75 9.24 -17.53
N GLY A 479 0.86 9.93 -16.39
CA GLY A 479 0.80 11.40 -16.34
C GLY A 479 0.69 12.04 -14.98
#